data_AF-A0A1M4M372-F1
#
_entry.id   AF-A0A1M4M372-F1
#
_cell.length_a   1.000
_cell.length_b   1.000
_cell.length_c   1.000
_cell.angle_alpha   90.00
_cell.angle_beta   90.00
_cell.angle_gamma   90.00
#
_symmetry.space_group_name_H-M   'P 1'
#
loop_
_entity.id
_entity.type
_entity.pdbx_description
1 polymer ?
#
loop_
_entity_poly.entity_id
_entity_poly.type
_entity_poly.pdbx_seq_one_letter_code
_entity_poly.pdbx_strand_id
1 'polypeptide(L)'
;MDSIKIFKCLSDSSRLNIINSLMIEPMYVELLAERLNLSTSTVSFHLKKLMEAGIVSSKKEQYYTIYSLNEDLFSKKLKDLVKDNRNEEDVLNQREEKYRDGVLKSFFQYGKLKGIPVQNKKKQIILEKIVESFEKDRNYTEKEVNLIIADFHDDFCTIRRDLVGFGLMERKDGIYRRKSE
;
A
#
# COMPACT_ATOMS: atom_id res chain seq x y z
N MET A 1 14.65 -12.25 6.24
CA MET A 1 13.69 -13.21 5.70
C MET A 1 13.35 -12.77 4.28
N ASP A 2 13.60 -13.62 3.28
CA ASP A 2 13.36 -13.25 1.88
C ASP A 2 11.95 -13.68 1.47
N SER A 3 10.99 -12.78 1.62
CA SER A 3 9.58 -13.03 1.30
C SER A 3 9.37 -13.40 -0.16
N ILE A 4 10.15 -12.83 -1.08
CA ILE A 4 10.06 -13.13 -2.52
C ILE A 4 10.43 -14.60 -2.75
N LYS A 5 11.51 -15.09 -2.11
CA LYS A 5 11.91 -16.50 -2.21
C LYS A 5 10.83 -17.44 -1.67
N ILE A 6 10.16 -17.07 -0.58
CA ILE A 6 9.06 -17.85 -0.01
C ILE A 6 7.87 -17.89 -0.98
N PHE A 7 7.40 -16.75 -1.49
CA PHE A 7 6.27 -16.72 -2.41
C PHE A 7 6.55 -17.46 -3.73
N LYS A 8 7.76 -17.33 -4.28
CA LYS A 8 8.22 -18.14 -5.44
C LYS A 8 8.25 -19.65 -5.13
N CYS A 9 8.43 -20.01 -3.85
CA CYS A 9 8.38 -21.41 -3.44
C CYS A 9 6.95 -21.93 -3.28
N LEU A 10 6.05 -21.10 -2.78
CA LEU A 10 4.64 -21.43 -2.62
C LEU A 10 3.85 -21.41 -3.94
N SER A 11 4.35 -20.74 -4.99
CA SER A 11 3.69 -20.66 -6.30
C SER A 11 3.87 -21.92 -7.17
N ASP A 12 3.74 -23.11 -6.59
CA ASP A 12 3.90 -24.41 -7.27
C ASP A 12 3.04 -25.47 -6.59
N SER A 13 2.20 -26.14 -7.37
CA SER A 13 1.19 -27.06 -6.86
C SER A 13 1.78 -28.27 -6.11
N SER A 14 2.85 -28.87 -6.64
CA SER A 14 3.53 -29.99 -5.98
C SER A 14 4.09 -29.60 -4.61
N ARG A 15 4.73 -28.43 -4.50
CA ARG A 15 5.22 -27.90 -3.22
C ARG A 15 4.10 -27.59 -2.24
N LEU A 16 2.98 -27.02 -2.71
CA LEU A 16 1.81 -26.81 -1.85
C LEU A 16 1.24 -28.13 -1.32
N ASN A 17 1.18 -29.17 -2.15
CA ASN A 17 0.69 -30.49 -1.72
C ASN A 17 1.62 -31.16 -0.71
N ILE A 18 2.95 -30.99 -0.87
CA ILE A 18 3.93 -31.42 0.15
C ILE A 18 3.70 -30.68 1.46
N ILE A 19 3.56 -29.35 1.41
CA ILE A 19 3.29 -28.53 2.60
C ILE A 19 2.00 -28.98 3.28
N ASN A 20 0.91 -29.17 2.54
CA ASN A 20 -0.37 -29.64 3.07
C ASN A 20 -0.25 -31.01 3.75
N SER A 21 0.59 -31.90 3.22
CA SER A 21 0.87 -33.20 3.86
C SER A 21 1.62 -33.00 5.18
N LEU A 22 2.63 -32.13 5.18
CA LEU A 22 3.43 -31.82 6.37
C LEU A 22 2.67 -30.99 7.43
N MET A 23 1.56 -30.34 7.08
CA MET A 23 0.64 -29.73 8.06
C MET A 23 -0.12 -30.75 8.90
N ILE A 24 -0.26 -31.98 8.40
CA ILE A 24 -0.93 -33.07 9.13
C ILE A 24 0.05 -33.71 10.11
N GLU A 25 1.24 -34.07 9.63
CA GLU A 25 2.28 -34.72 10.43
C GLU A 25 3.67 -34.59 9.75
N PRO A 26 4.78 -34.63 10.52
CA PRO A 26 6.11 -34.78 9.95
C PRO A 26 6.28 -36.09 9.18
N MET A 27 6.93 -36.07 8.01
CA MET A 27 7.04 -37.24 7.14
C MET A 27 8.43 -37.40 6.53
N TYR A 28 8.78 -38.63 6.16
CA TYR A 28 9.93 -38.94 5.32
C TYR A 28 9.57 -38.91 3.81
N VAL A 29 10.59 -38.92 2.96
CA VAL A 29 10.46 -38.70 1.50
C VAL A 29 9.57 -39.76 0.85
N GLU A 30 9.76 -41.03 1.18
CA GLU A 30 9.06 -42.14 0.55
C GLU A 30 7.56 -42.13 0.88
N LEU A 31 7.18 -41.73 2.10
CA LEU A 31 5.77 -41.56 2.47
C LEU A 31 5.12 -40.39 1.72
N LEU A 32 5.84 -39.27 1.58
CA LEU A 32 5.37 -38.12 0.78
C LEU A 32 5.22 -38.49 -0.69
N ALA A 33 6.15 -39.24 -1.25
CA ALA A 33 6.12 -39.71 -2.63
C ALA A 33 4.88 -40.59 -2.89
N GLU A 34 4.62 -41.54 -2.00
CA GLU A 34 3.44 -42.40 -2.07
C GLU A 34 2.14 -41.60 -1.96
N ARG A 35 2.01 -40.76 -0.92
CA ARG A 35 0.79 -39.97 -0.66
C ARG A 35 0.45 -39.01 -1.81
N LEU A 36 1.46 -38.49 -2.49
CA LEU A 36 1.29 -37.52 -3.58
C LEU A 36 1.29 -38.15 -4.97
N ASN A 37 1.48 -39.47 -5.07
CA ASN A 37 1.68 -40.20 -6.33
C ASN A 37 2.79 -39.55 -7.20
N LEU A 38 3.94 -39.29 -6.57
CA LEU A 38 5.13 -38.68 -7.19
C LEU A 38 6.34 -39.58 -7.00
N SER A 39 7.38 -39.37 -7.81
CA SER A 39 8.66 -40.05 -7.57
C SER A 39 9.39 -39.48 -6.35
N THR A 40 10.17 -40.31 -5.65
CA THR A 40 11.02 -39.88 -4.52
C THR A 40 12.02 -38.81 -4.92
N SER A 41 12.53 -38.84 -6.17
CA SER A 41 13.44 -37.82 -6.70
C SER A 41 12.73 -36.48 -6.91
N THR A 42 11.49 -36.48 -7.43
CA THR A 42 10.64 -35.29 -7.53
C THR A 42 10.37 -34.69 -6.16
N VAL A 43 9.97 -35.49 -5.17
CA VAL A 43 9.71 -35.01 -3.81
C VAL A 43 10.99 -34.44 -3.18
N SER A 44 12.12 -35.13 -3.30
CA SER A 44 13.41 -34.66 -2.79
C SER A 44 13.81 -33.32 -3.39
N PHE A 45 13.59 -33.14 -4.70
CA PHE A 45 13.85 -31.89 -5.40
C PHE A 45 12.99 -30.73 -4.85
N HIS A 46 11.70 -30.98 -4.61
CA HIS A 46 10.80 -29.97 -4.03
C HIS A 46 11.15 -29.67 -2.57
N LEU A 47 11.42 -30.68 -1.74
CA LEU A 47 11.86 -30.52 -0.36
C LEU A 47 13.14 -29.71 -0.25
N LYS A 48 14.11 -29.92 -1.15
CA LYS A 48 15.32 -29.09 -1.21
C LYS A 48 15.00 -27.61 -1.38
N LYS A 49 14.13 -27.26 -2.33
CA LYS A 49 13.70 -25.86 -2.53
C LYS A 49 12.95 -25.29 -1.32
N LEU A 50 12.09 -26.10 -0.69
CA LEU A 50 11.36 -25.71 0.51
C LEU A 50 12.29 -25.45 1.71
N MET A 51 13.33 -26.29 1.88
CA MET A 51 14.37 -26.08 2.88
C MET A 51 15.20 -24.83 2.59
N GLU A 52 15.61 -24.61 1.35
CA GLU A 52 16.35 -23.41 0.94
C GLU A 52 15.56 -22.12 1.18
N ALA A 53 14.22 -22.17 1.13
CA ALA A 53 13.33 -21.05 1.45
C ALA A 53 12.99 -20.96 2.95
N GLY A 54 13.46 -21.89 3.78
CA GLY A 54 13.18 -21.94 5.22
C GLY A 54 11.75 -22.34 5.57
N ILE A 55 11.00 -22.91 4.62
CA ILE A 55 9.59 -23.34 4.80
C ILE A 55 9.52 -24.67 5.54
N VAL A 56 10.46 -25.56 5.25
CA VAL A 56 10.57 -26.90 5.83
C VAL A 56 11.92 -27.05 6.51
N SER A 57 11.95 -27.77 7.61
CA SER A 57 13.16 -28.24 8.28
C SER A 57 13.26 -29.76 8.17
N SER A 58 14.45 -30.32 8.40
CA SER A 58 14.64 -31.77 8.43
C SER A 58 15.43 -32.19 9.65
N LYS A 59 15.13 -33.39 10.14
CA LYS A 59 15.82 -34.02 11.26
C LYS A 59 16.07 -35.49 10.93
N LYS A 60 17.27 -35.96 11.21
CA LYS A 60 17.60 -37.39 11.06
C LYS A 60 17.11 -38.16 12.28
N GLU A 61 16.28 -39.16 12.05
CA GLU A 61 15.76 -40.07 13.08
C GLU A 61 16.01 -41.51 12.67
N GLN A 62 16.95 -42.16 13.36
CA GLN A 62 17.43 -43.51 13.04
C GLN A 62 17.82 -43.64 11.55
N TYR A 63 16.96 -44.31 10.78
CA TYR A 63 17.14 -44.60 9.35
C TYR A 63 16.54 -43.54 8.42
N TYR A 64 15.62 -42.71 8.92
CA TYR A 64 14.85 -41.77 8.11
C TYR A 64 15.33 -40.33 8.30
N THR A 65 15.14 -39.53 7.25
CA THR A 65 15.15 -38.07 7.37
C THR A 65 13.70 -37.61 7.40
N ILE A 66 13.28 -37.10 8.55
CA ILE A 66 11.93 -36.61 8.78
C ILE A 66 11.89 -35.11 8.47
N TYR A 67 10.93 -34.69 7.66
CA TYR A 67 10.71 -33.31 7.29
C TYR A 67 9.49 -32.77 8.05
N SER A 68 9.57 -31.51 8.49
CA SER A 68 8.49 -30.81 9.19
C SER A 68 8.41 -29.35 8.75
N LEU A 69 7.24 -28.73 8.90
CA LEU A 69 7.10 -27.31 8.63
C LEU A 69 7.84 -26.48 9.67
N ASN A 70 8.28 -25.30 9.24
CA ASN A 70 8.80 -24.29 10.14
C ASN A 70 7.64 -23.54 10.81
N GLU A 71 7.25 -23.96 12.02
CA GLU A 71 6.11 -23.38 12.74
C GLU A 71 6.21 -21.86 12.94
N ASP A 72 7.42 -21.32 13.15
CA ASP A 72 7.64 -19.87 13.28
C ASP A 72 7.31 -19.10 12.00
N LEU A 73 7.42 -19.75 10.84
CA LEU A 73 7.03 -19.18 9.56
C LEU A 73 5.51 -19.16 9.41
N PHE A 74 4.86 -20.29 9.71
CA PHE A 74 3.42 -20.48 9.53
C PHE A 74 2.57 -19.81 10.61
N SER A 75 3.16 -19.42 11.74
CA SER A 75 2.51 -18.59 12.77
C SER A 75 2.38 -17.11 12.37
N LYS A 76 3.11 -16.66 11.34
CA LYS A 76 3.06 -15.27 10.85
C LYS A 76 1.82 -14.99 10.02
N LYS A 77 1.29 -13.77 10.13
CA LYS A 77 0.20 -13.32 9.25
C LYS A 77 0.77 -12.96 7.88
N LEU A 78 -0.05 -13.08 6.84
CA LEU A 78 0.34 -12.70 5.48
C LEU A 78 0.89 -11.26 5.43
N LYS A 79 0.29 -10.33 6.19
CA LYS A 79 0.75 -8.93 6.29
C LYS A 79 2.21 -8.81 6.72
N ASP A 80 2.69 -9.70 7.60
CA ASP A 80 4.05 -9.66 8.13
C ASP A 80 5.05 -10.24 7.10
N LEU A 81 4.56 -11.07 6.18
CA LEU A 81 5.34 -11.64 5.08
C LEU A 81 5.42 -10.68 3.89
N VAL A 82 4.37 -9.93 3.59
CA VAL A 82 4.34 -9.00 2.44
C VAL A 82 4.85 -7.60 2.78
N LYS A 83 5.00 -7.26 4.08
CA LYS A 83 5.50 -5.94 4.46
C LYS A 83 6.94 -5.77 3.99
N ASP A 84 7.10 -4.95 2.97
CA ASP A 84 8.40 -4.56 2.45
C ASP A 84 8.96 -3.45 3.36
N ASN A 85 10.02 -3.78 4.12
CA ASN A 85 10.69 -2.82 5.01
C ASN A 85 11.88 -2.13 4.33
N ARG A 86 12.05 -2.26 3.01
CA ARG A 86 12.95 -1.35 2.28
C ARG A 86 12.33 0.04 2.40
N ASN A 87 13.14 1.10 2.51
CA ASN A 87 12.76 2.52 2.70
C ASN A 87 11.82 3.08 1.61
N GLU A 88 10.68 2.43 1.37
CA GLU A 88 9.70 2.74 0.36
C GLU A 88 8.85 3.92 0.80
N GLU A 89 8.62 4.12 2.11
CA GLU A 89 7.88 5.29 2.61
C GLU A 89 8.54 6.61 2.18
N ASP A 90 9.86 6.78 2.37
CA ASP A 90 10.58 7.99 1.95
C ASP A 90 10.54 8.18 0.42
N VAL A 91 10.71 7.09 -0.35
CA VAL A 91 10.71 7.13 -1.81
C VAL A 91 9.31 7.39 -2.39
N LEU A 92 8.26 6.86 -1.75
CA LEU A 92 6.86 7.07 -2.12
C LEU A 92 6.46 8.50 -1.82
N ASN A 93 6.76 9.02 -0.62
CA ASN A 93 6.50 10.41 -0.25
C ASN A 93 7.14 11.38 -1.24
N GLN A 94 8.40 11.16 -1.63
CA GLN A 94 9.08 11.99 -2.64
C GLN A 94 8.41 11.93 -4.02
N ARG A 95 7.84 10.79 -4.42
CA ARG A 95 7.12 10.67 -5.70
C ARG A 95 5.78 11.38 -5.65
N GLU A 96 5.07 11.29 -4.54
CA GLU A 96 3.80 11.99 -4.33
C GLU A 96 4.01 13.51 -4.30
N GLU A 97 5.04 14.00 -3.59
CA GLU A 97 5.42 15.42 -3.60
C GLU A 97 5.76 15.90 -5.01
N LYS A 98 6.57 15.15 -5.76
CA LYS A 98 6.89 15.50 -7.17
C LYS A 98 5.64 15.56 -8.05
N TYR A 99 4.69 14.65 -7.85
CA TYR A 99 3.42 14.68 -8.58
C TYR A 99 2.60 15.92 -8.21
N ARG A 100 2.47 16.22 -6.92
CA ARG A 100 1.77 17.43 -6.42
C ARG A 100 2.39 18.69 -7.01
N ASP A 101 3.70 18.83 -6.94
CA ASP A 101 4.44 19.95 -7.52
C ASP A 101 4.24 20.08 -9.03
N GLY A 102 4.27 18.95 -9.75
CA GLY A 102 4.01 18.92 -11.18
C GLY A 102 2.60 19.41 -11.54
N VAL A 103 1.60 19.00 -10.74
CA VAL A 103 0.22 19.49 -10.89
C VAL A 103 0.16 20.99 -10.60
N LEU A 104 0.73 21.46 -9.48
CA LEU A 104 0.73 22.88 -9.13
C LEU A 104 1.39 23.73 -10.22
N LYS A 105 2.57 23.34 -10.72
CA LYS A 105 3.29 24.04 -11.80
C LYS A 105 2.52 24.07 -13.13
N SER A 106 1.73 23.03 -13.41
CA SER A 106 0.96 22.97 -14.66
C SER A 106 -0.23 23.93 -14.65
N PHE A 107 -0.89 24.04 -13.49
CA PHE A 107 -2.15 24.79 -13.36
C PHE A 107 -1.96 26.21 -12.80
N PHE A 108 -0.90 26.49 -12.04
CA PHE A 108 -0.55 27.84 -11.60
C PHE A 108 0.47 28.49 -12.53
N GLN A 109 0.25 29.75 -12.88
CA GLN A 109 1.20 30.60 -13.58
C GLN A 109 1.17 31.99 -12.95
N TYR A 110 2.34 32.47 -12.51
CA TYR A 110 2.50 33.75 -11.81
C TYR A 110 1.54 33.91 -10.61
N GLY A 111 1.27 32.83 -9.87
CA GLY A 111 0.35 32.82 -8.73
C GLY A 111 -1.13 32.73 -9.08
N LYS A 112 -1.51 32.83 -10.36
CA LYS A 112 -2.89 32.68 -10.83
C LYS A 112 -3.15 31.29 -11.38
N LEU A 113 -4.34 30.77 -11.13
CA LEU A 113 -4.80 29.51 -11.68
C LEU A 113 -5.22 29.72 -13.14
N LYS A 114 -4.68 28.91 -14.06
CA LYS A 114 -5.04 28.95 -15.49
C LYS A 114 -6.46 28.45 -15.76
N GLY A 115 -6.94 27.55 -14.91
CA GLY A 115 -8.25 26.94 -15.01
C GLY A 115 -8.43 25.86 -13.96
N ILE A 116 -9.68 25.60 -13.60
CA ILE A 116 -10.03 24.62 -12.58
C ILE A 116 -9.93 23.21 -13.20
N PRO A 117 -9.12 22.28 -12.63
CA PRO A 117 -9.01 20.93 -13.15
C PRO A 117 -10.35 20.19 -13.10
N VAL A 118 -10.65 19.43 -14.16
CA VAL A 118 -11.83 18.55 -14.22
C VAL A 118 -11.64 17.30 -13.35
N GLN A 119 -10.40 16.79 -13.23
CA GLN A 119 -10.13 15.59 -12.43
C GLN A 119 -10.08 15.92 -10.93
N ASN A 120 -10.92 15.25 -10.13
CA ASN A 120 -11.04 15.48 -8.69
C ASN A 120 -9.72 15.40 -7.92
N LYS A 121 -8.81 14.48 -8.26
CA LYS A 121 -7.50 14.37 -7.59
C LYS A 121 -6.60 15.59 -7.81
N LYS A 122 -6.57 16.12 -9.03
CA LYS A 122 -5.81 17.36 -9.32
C LYS A 122 -6.47 18.58 -8.70
N LYS A 123 -7.81 18.63 -8.77
CA LYS A 123 -8.60 19.67 -8.13
C LYS A 123 -8.34 19.73 -6.62
N GLN A 124 -8.32 18.59 -5.94
CA GLN A 124 -7.97 18.51 -4.51
C GLN A 124 -6.60 19.14 -4.23
N ILE A 125 -5.55 18.81 -5.00
CA ILE A 125 -4.20 19.39 -4.82
C ILE A 125 -4.22 20.92 -4.97
N ILE A 126 -4.96 21.43 -5.95
CA ILE A 126 -5.10 22.88 -6.17
C ILE A 126 -5.86 23.55 -5.02
N LEU A 127 -6.94 22.95 -4.56
CA LEU A 127 -7.75 23.49 -3.46
C LEU A 127 -7.01 23.45 -2.12
N GLU A 128 -6.24 22.39 -1.86
CA GLU A 128 -5.34 22.32 -0.71
C GLU A 128 -4.32 23.46 -0.75
N LYS A 129 -3.79 23.80 -1.93
CA LYS A 129 -2.90 24.95 -2.07
C LYS A 129 -3.61 26.29 -1.82
N ILE A 130 -4.84 26.45 -2.29
CA ILE A 130 -5.63 27.69 -2.09
C ILE A 130 -6.05 27.83 -0.63
N VAL A 131 -6.41 26.73 0.05
CA VAL A 131 -6.87 26.79 1.45
C VAL A 131 -5.74 27.19 2.41
N GLU A 132 -4.47 27.03 2.02
CA GLU A 132 -3.32 27.53 2.78
C GLU A 132 -3.37 29.05 3.02
N SER A 133 -4.02 29.81 2.14
CA SER A 133 -4.23 31.26 2.30
C SER A 133 -5.28 31.62 3.35
N PHE A 134 -6.00 30.64 3.91
CA PHE A 134 -6.96 30.82 4.97
C PHE A 134 -6.38 30.38 6.31
N GLU A 135 -6.62 31.18 7.34
CA GLU A 135 -6.25 30.89 8.73
C GLU A 135 -7.20 29.82 9.31
N LYS A 136 -6.65 28.85 10.08
CA LYS A 136 -7.41 27.69 10.60
C LYS A 136 -8.45 28.05 11.68
N ASP A 137 -8.23 29.16 12.40
CA ASP A 137 -9.11 29.58 13.52
C ASP A 137 -9.82 30.91 13.28
N ARG A 138 -10.08 31.21 12.00
CA ARG A 138 -10.79 32.42 11.60
C ARG A 138 -12.09 32.07 10.87
N ASN A 139 -13.13 32.82 11.23
CA ASN A 139 -14.39 32.84 10.49
C ASN A 139 -14.29 33.90 9.40
N TYR A 140 -14.64 33.50 8.18
CA TYR A 140 -14.66 34.34 6.99
C TYR A 140 -16.08 34.51 6.51
N THR A 141 -16.49 35.74 6.22
CA THR A 141 -17.70 35.99 5.45
C THR A 141 -17.52 35.52 4.02
N GLU A 142 -18.62 35.22 3.32
CA GLU A 142 -18.58 34.89 1.90
C GLU A 142 -17.83 35.93 1.06
N LYS A 143 -17.95 37.23 1.40
CA LYS A 143 -17.23 38.31 0.72
C LYS A 143 -15.71 38.19 0.90
N GLU A 144 -15.25 37.94 2.12
CA GLU A 144 -13.82 37.73 2.41
C GLU A 144 -13.29 36.50 1.68
N VAL A 145 -14.04 35.39 1.67
CA VAL A 145 -13.66 34.18 0.93
C VAL A 145 -13.52 34.46 -0.56
N ASN A 146 -14.48 35.18 -1.15
CA ASN A 146 -14.42 35.53 -2.56
C ASN A 146 -13.20 36.42 -2.88
N LEU A 147 -12.86 37.37 -2.00
CA LEU A 147 -11.68 38.23 -2.16
C LEU A 147 -10.38 37.41 -2.14
N ILE A 148 -10.23 36.50 -1.17
CA ILE A 148 -9.04 35.64 -1.07
C ILE A 148 -8.94 34.72 -2.30
N ILE A 149 -10.06 34.15 -2.76
CA ILE A 149 -10.04 33.29 -3.95
C ILE A 149 -9.75 34.10 -5.22
N ALA A 150 -10.19 35.36 -5.30
CA ALA A 150 -9.96 36.22 -6.45
C ALA A 150 -8.46 36.46 -6.71
N ASP A 151 -7.60 36.34 -5.70
CA ASP A 151 -6.14 36.37 -5.90
C ASP A 151 -5.64 35.19 -6.75
N PHE A 152 -6.39 34.09 -6.81
CA PHE A 152 -6.06 32.90 -7.58
C PHE A 152 -6.86 32.74 -8.87
N HIS A 153 -8.18 32.98 -8.85
CA HIS A 153 -9.05 32.75 -10.01
C HIS A 153 -10.38 33.53 -9.89
N ASP A 154 -10.92 33.99 -11.03
CA ASP A 154 -12.15 34.80 -11.06
C ASP A 154 -13.43 33.98 -10.80
N ASP A 155 -13.41 32.68 -11.08
CA ASP A 155 -14.50 31.74 -10.69
C ASP A 155 -14.39 31.35 -9.22
N PHE A 156 -14.56 32.34 -8.34
CA PHE A 156 -14.59 32.14 -6.88
C PHE A 156 -15.80 31.32 -6.43
N CYS A 157 -16.89 31.32 -7.20
CA CYS A 157 -18.09 30.51 -6.90
C CYS A 157 -17.81 29.02 -6.97
N THR A 158 -17.15 28.55 -8.04
CA THR A 158 -16.79 27.13 -8.20
C THR A 158 -15.75 26.71 -7.17
N ILE A 159 -14.69 27.50 -6.98
CA ILE A 159 -13.63 27.17 -6.00
C ILE A 159 -14.20 27.13 -4.58
N ARG A 160 -15.02 28.11 -4.18
CA ARG A 160 -15.66 28.12 -2.85
C ARG A 160 -16.58 26.93 -2.62
N ARG A 161 -17.35 26.53 -3.64
CA ARG A 161 -18.19 25.33 -3.58
C ARG A 161 -17.33 24.08 -3.42
N ASP A 162 -16.26 23.98 -4.19
CA ASP A 162 -15.36 22.84 -4.14
C ASP A 162 -14.56 22.79 -2.83
N LEU A 163 -14.13 23.93 -2.26
CA LEU A 163 -13.48 23.99 -0.93
C LEU A 163 -14.36 23.35 0.15
N VAL A 164 -15.67 23.59 0.10
CA VAL A 164 -16.64 22.94 1.00
C VAL A 164 -16.89 21.48 0.60
N GLY A 165 -17.05 21.21 -0.70
CA GLY A 165 -17.33 19.87 -1.22
C GLY A 165 -16.21 18.85 -0.95
N PHE A 166 -14.96 19.30 -0.91
CA PHE A 166 -13.80 18.49 -0.54
C PHE A 166 -13.51 18.50 0.97
N GLY A 167 -14.33 19.19 1.78
CA GLY A 167 -14.19 19.21 3.24
C GLY A 167 -13.01 20.02 3.77
N LEU A 168 -12.40 20.88 2.94
CA LEU A 168 -11.29 21.76 3.32
C LEU A 168 -11.79 23.00 4.07
N MET A 169 -13.04 23.39 3.83
CA MET A 169 -13.74 24.44 4.55
C MET A 169 -15.13 23.97 4.98
N GLU A 170 -15.60 24.48 6.10
CA GLU A 170 -16.98 24.34 6.57
C GLU A 170 -17.74 25.63 6.30
N ARG A 171 -19.03 25.51 5.94
CA ARG A 171 -19.92 26.65 5.74
C ARG A 171 -21.15 26.51 6.63
N LYS A 172 -21.42 27.53 7.46
CA LYS A 172 -22.62 27.65 8.28
C LYS A 172 -23.15 29.07 8.23
N ASP A 173 -24.42 29.25 7.84
CA ASP A 173 -25.10 30.55 7.79
C ASP A 173 -24.35 31.64 7.00
N GLY A 174 -23.69 31.26 5.91
CA GLY A 174 -22.89 32.18 5.07
C GLY A 174 -21.50 32.50 5.61
N ILE A 175 -21.13 31.93 6.76
CA ILE A 175 -19.80 32.01 7.35
C ILE A 175 -19.00 30.75 6.98
N TYR A 176 -17.76 30.96 6.60
CA TYR A 176 -16.80 29.95 6.21
C TYR A 176 -15.71 29.82 7.26
N ARG A 177 -15.24 28.60 7.50
CA ARG A 177 -14.09 28.34 8.37
C ARG A 177 -13.22 27.25 7.75
N ARG A 178 -11.91 27.44 7.75
CA ARG A 178 -10.97 26.39 7.34
C ARG A 178 -11.01 25.27 8.38
N LYS A 179 -11.06 24.01 7.93
CA LYS A 179 -11.05 22.87 8.85
C LYS A 179 -9.64 22.68 9.41
N SER A 180 -9.53 22.51 10.73
CA SER A 180 -8.31 22.01 11.35
C SER A 180 -8.27 20.50 11.13
N GLU A 181 -7.25 20.03 10.41
CA GLU A 181 -6.90 18.60 10.32
C GLU A 181 -6.72 17.98 11.70
#